data_AF-A0A511USX5-F1
#
_entry.id   AF-A0A511USX5-F1
#
_cell.length_a   1.000
_cell.length_b   1.000
_cell.length_c   1.000
_cell.angle_alpha   90.00
_cell.angle_beta   90.00
_cell.angle_gamma   90.00
#
_symmetry.space_group_name_H-M   'P 1'
#
loop_
_entity.id
_entity.type
_entity.pdbx_description
1 polymer ?
#
loop_
_entity_poly.entity_id
_entity_poly.type
_entity_poly.pdbx_seq_one_letter_code
_entity_poly.pdbx_strand_id
1 'polypeptide(L)' 'MLDIKQTDTYRKWERKFRDQRIKALIAARVFRLANGLPGDVKPVGQGVSELRIYHGPGYRV' A
#
# COMPACT_ATOMS: atom_id res chain seq x y z
N MET A 1 -4.43 -16.84 0.02
CA MET A 1 -4.77 -15.40 0.10
C MET A 1 -4.55 -14.95 1.54
N LEU A 2 -3.81 -13.87 1.74
CA LEU A 2 -3.57 -13.28 3.05
C LEU A 2 -4.78 -12.43 3.44
N ASP A 3 -5.14 -12.45 4.71
CA ASP A 3 -6.10 -11.50 5.26
C ASP A 3 -5.42 -10.15 5.50
N ILE A 4 -6.05 -9.06 5.04
CA ILE A 4 -5.52 -7.70 5.14
C ILE A 4 -6.29 -6.94 6.19
N LYS A 5 -5.61 -6.60 7.29
CA LYS A 5 -6.12 -5.70 8.32
C LYS A 5 -5.55 -4.30 8.13
N GLN A 6 -6.43 -3.31 8.00
CA GLN A 6 -6.05 -1.91 7.85
C GLN A 6 -6.15 -1.18 9.19
N THR A 7 -5.12 -0.40 9.52
CA THR A 7 -5.15 0.51 10.67
C THR A 7 -6.00 1.74 10.37
N ASP A 8 -6.48 2.41 11.41
CA ASP A 8 -7.19 3.68 11.24
C ASP A 8 -6.29 4.78 10.69
N THR A 9 -4.99 4.73 10.98
CA THR A 9 -3.99 5.64 10.40
C THR A 9 -3.96 5.50 8.89
N TYR A 10 -3.92 4.27 8.36
CA TYR A 10 -3.99 4.02 6.92
C TYR A 10 -5.29 4.56 6.32
N ARG A 11 -6.44 4.25 6.92
CA ARG A 11 -7.76 4.70 6.41
C ARG A 11 -7.87 6.22 6.38
N LYS A 12 -7.39 6.91 7.41
CA LYS A 12 -7.37 8.37 7.46
C LYS A 12 -6.41 8.96 6.43
N TRP A 13 -5.24 8.36 6.23
CA TRP A 13 -4.29 8.77 5.20
C TRP A 13 -4.85 8.59 3.79
N GLU A 14 -5.40 7.42 3.47
CA GLU A 14 -5.98 7.10 2.17
C GLU A 14 -7.13 8.06 1.80
N ARG A 15 -7.98 8.42 2.78
CA ARG A 15 -9.09 9.37 2.60
C ARG A 15 -8.63 10.78 2.20
N LYS A 16 -7.39 11.19 2.53
CA LYS A 16 -6.86 12.52 2.17
C LYS A 16 -6.57 12.66 0.68
N PHE A 17 -6.41 11.55 -0.06
CA PHE A 17 -6.23 11.62 -1.50
C PHE A 17 -7.50 12.08 -2.20
N ARG A 18 -7.41 13.19 -2.94
CA ARG A 18 -8.48 13.66 -3.84
C ARG A 18 -8.48 12.89 -5.17
N ASP A 19 -7.30 12.46 -5.61
CA ASP A 19 -7.14 11.72 -6.85
C ASP A 19 -7.53 10.24 -6.67
N GLN A 20 -8.58 9.82 -7.39
CA GLN A 20 -9.08 8.46 -7.36
C GLN A 20 -8.14 7.47 -8.06
N ARG A 21 -7.31 7.92 -9.00
CA ARG A 21 -6.34 7.06 -9.69
C ARG A 21 -5.26 6.58 -8.71
N ILE A 22 -4.79 7.46 -7.83
CA ILE A 22 -3.80 7.11 -6.80
C ILE A 22 -4.39 6.08 -5.83
N LYS A 23 -5.64 6.30 -5.36
CA LYS A 23 -6.34 5.32 -4.52
C LYS A 23 -6.46 3.95 -5.18
N ALA A 24 -6.85 3.92 -6.46
CA ALA A 24 -6.98 2.67 -7.21
C ALA A 24 -5.63 1.95 -7.37
N LEU A 25 -4.54 2.67 -7.63
CA LEU A 25 -3.20 2.09 -7.74
C LEU A 25 -2.74 1.47 -6.42
N ILE A 26 -2.96 2.16 -5.29
CA ILE A 26 -2.65 1.64 -3.96
C ILE A 26 -3.48 0.38 -3.67
N ALA A 27 -4.80 0.44 -3.88
CA ALA A 27 -5.71 -0.70 -3.67
C ALA A 27 -5.31 -1.91 -4.52
N ALA A 28 -4.96 -1.71 -5.79
CA ALA A 28 -4.49 -2.78 -6.67
C ALA A 28 -3.19 -3.42 -6.17
N ARG A 29 -2.27 -2.61 -5.61
CA ARG A 29 -1.01 -3.12 -5.04
C ARG A 29 -1.23 -3.92 -3.76
N VAL A 30 -2.12 -3.46 -2.87
CA VAL A 30 -2.53 -4.20 -1.67
C VAL A 30 -3.24 -5.52 -2.04
N PHE A 31 -4.12 -5.49 -3.04
CA PHE A 31 -4.81 -6.70 -3.53
C PHE A 31 -3.82 -7.73 -4.07
N ARG A 32 -2.81 -7.29 -4.84
CA ARG A 32 -1.75 -8.19 -5.32
C ARG A 32 -0.94 -8.78 -4.16
N LEU A 33 -0.59 -7.98 -3.16
CA LEU A 33 0.09 -8.46 -1.95
C LEU A 33 -0.73 -9.54 -1.25
N ALA A 34 -2.04 -9.33 -1.08
CA ALA A 34 -2.96 -10.32 -0.48
C ALA A 34 -2.98 -11.65 -1.26
N ASN A 35 -2.69 -11.60 -2.57
CA ASN A 35 -2.61 -12.78 -3.44
C ASN A 35 -1.19 -13.35 -3.58
N GLY A 36 -0.26 -12.96 -2.71
CA GLY A 36 1.12 -13.48 -2.73
C GLY A 36 1.98 -12.89 -3.84
N LEU A 37 1.58 -11.74 -4.41
CA LEU A 37 2.32 -11.02 -5.45
C LEU A 37 2.84 -9.68 -4.88
N PRO A 38 3.86 -9.69 -4.00
CA PRO A 38 4.29 -8.50 -3.27
C PRO A 38 4.85 -7.39 -4.17
N GLY A 39 5.49 -7.77 -5.28
CA GLY A 39 6.16 -6.79 -6.15
C GLY A 39 7.38 -6.18 -5.46
N ASP A 40 7.37 -4.85 -5.29
CA ASP A 40 8.49 -4.14 -4.67
C ASP A 40 8.22 -3.86 -3.20
N VAL A 41 8.72 -4.77 -2.36
CA VAL A 41 8.64 -4.69 -0.89
C VAL A 41 10.05 -4.69 -0.32
N LYS A 42 10.33 -3.78 0.63
CA LYS A 42 11.63 -3.69 1.30
C LYS A 42 11.47 -3.60 2.82
N PRO A 43 12.34 -4.26 3.60
CA PRO A 43 12.33 -4.08 5.04
C PRO A 43 12.77 -2.66 5.40
N VAL A 44 12.08 -2.04 6.36
CA VAL A 44 12.46 -0.75 6.96
C VAL A 44 12.89 -0.89 8.42
N GLY A 45 12.94 -2.14 8.93
CA GLY A 45 13.37 -2.49 10.28
C GLY A 45 12.20 -2.82 11.21
N GLN A 46 12.52 -3.37 12.38
CA GLN A 46 11.55 -3.68 13.45
C GLN A 46 10.38 -4.57 13.01
N GLY A 47 10.62 -5.49 12.07
CA GLY A 47 9.57 -6.36 11.52
C GLY A 47 8.59 -5.66 10.57
N VAL A 48 8.88 -4.42 10.17
CA VAL A 48 8.06 -3.64 9.22
C VAL A 48 8.73 -3.67 7.84
N SER A 49 7.89 -3.79 6.81
CA SER A 49 8.30 -3.64 5.41
C SER A 49 7.45 -2.57 4.73
N GLU A 50 8.05 -1.82 3.82
CA GLU A 50 7.34 -0.87 2.97
C GLU A 50 6.99 -1.51 1.62
N LEU A 51 5.77 -1.26 1.14
CA LEU A 51 5.32 -1.55 -0.22
C LEU A 51 5.49 -0.29 -1.07
N ARG A 52 6.40 -0.36 -2.05
CA ARG A 52 6.79 0.79 -2.87
C ARG A 52 5.99 0.86 -4.16
N ILE A 53 5.43 2.04 -4.42
CA ILE A 53 4.57 2.32 -5.57
C ILE A 53 5.13 3.54 -6.31
N TYR A 54 5.82 3.29 -7.42
CA TYR A 54 6.39 4.31 -8.28
C TYR A 54 5.30 4.94 -9.15
N HIS A 55 4.63 5.95 -8.61
CA HIS A 55 3.67 6.76 -9.34
C HIS A 55 3.71 8.20 -8.81
N GLY A 56 3.85 9.18 -9.69
CA GLY A 56 4.01 10.59 -9.31
C GLY A 56 5.17 10.80 -8.31
N PRO A 57 4.92 11.36 -7.12
CA PRO A 57 5.96 11.60 -6.10
C PRO A 57 6.54 10.33 -5.48
N GLY A 58 5.95 9.16 -5.75
CA GLY A 58 6.30 7.89 -5.11
C GLY A 58 5.54 7.69 -3.81
N TYR A 59 4.78 6.60 -3.73
CA TYR A 59 3.97 6.26 -2.56
C TYR A 59 4.52 5.01 -1.87
N ARG A 60 4.36 4.95 -0.54
CA ARG A 60 4.81 3.87 0.32
C ARG A 60 3.68 3.51 1.27
N VAL A 61 3.38 2.23 1.37
CA VAL A 61 2.39 1.66 2.31
C VAL A 61 3.10 0.76 3.29
#